data_AF-A0A7J5VV30-F1
#
_entry.id   AF-A0A7J5VV30-F1
#
_cell.length_a   1.000
_cell.length_b   1.000
_cell.length_c   1.000
_cell.angle_alpha   90.00
_cell.angle_beta   90.00
_cell.angle_gamma   90.00
#
_symmetry.space_group_name_H-M   'P 1'
#
loop_
_entity.id
_entity.type
_entity.pdbx_description
1 polymer ?
#
loop_
_entity_poly.entity_id
_entity_poly.type
_entity_poly.pdbx_seq_one_letter_code
_entity_poly.pdbx_strand_id
1 'polypeptide(L)'
;MLVLIGIELLETIAKTYANQNANHAKIVMAVAIIAIARKVIILDVEKHSGQSLMGIASIILALSLGYYMIQRKPGAKKFIETDEG
;
A
#
# COMPACT_ATOMS: atom_id res chain seq x y z
N MET A 1 16.67 -4.94 10.23
CA MET A 1 15.47 -4.94 9.37
C MET A 1 14.42 -5.98 9.77
N LEU A 2 14.73 -7.04 10.53
CA LEU A 2 13.77 -8.12 10.80
C LEU A 2 12.77 -7.81 11.93
N VAL A 3 13.23 -7.21 13.02
CA VAL A 3 12.38 -6.91 14.18
C VAL A 3 11.28 -5.89 13.84
N LEU A 4 11.63 -4.85 13.08
CA LEU A 4 10.73 -3.75 12.72
C LEU A 4 9.61 -4.19 11.75
N ILE A 5 9.91 -5.10 10.82
CA ILE A 5 8.91 -5.67 9.90
C ILE A 5 7.95 -6.60 10.65
N GLY A 6 8.46 -7.38 11.61
CA GLY A 6 7.62 -8.24 12.46
C GLY A 6 6.61 -7.45 13.28
N ILE A 7 7.01 -6.28 13.78
CA ILE A 7 6.14 -5.38 14.54
C ILE A 7 5.13 -4.69 13.61
N GLU A 8 5.54 -4.17 12.44
CA GLU A 8 4.65 -3.55 11.43
C GLU A 8 3.53 -4.51 10.98
N LEU A 9 3.83 -5.81 10.89
CA LEU A 9 2.85 -6.84 10.55
C LEU A 9 1.89 -7.16 11.71
N LEU A 10 2.40 -7.30 12.93
CA LEU A 10 1.57 -7.57 14.11
C LEU A 10 0.56 -6.45 14.36
N GLU A 11 0.97 -5.20 14.16
CA GLU A 11 0.10 -4.04 14.31
C GLU A 11 -1.01 -3.99 13.25
N THR A 12 -0.70 -4.37 12.01
CA THR A 12 -1.68 -4.46 10.92
C THR A 12 -2.73 -5.53 11.21
N ILE A 13 -2.30 -6.68 11.74
CA ILE A 13 -3.19 -7.79 12.12
C ILE A 13 -4.07 -7.38 13.29
N ALA A 14 -3.50 -6.77 14.34
CA ALA A 14 -4.23 -6.33 15.52
C ALA A 14 -5.32 -5.29 15.17
N LYS A 15 -4.99 -4.29 14.36
CA LYS A 15 -5.94 -3.23 13.97
C LYS A 15 -7.04 -3.70 13.03
N THR A 16 -6.72 -4.66 12.15
CA THR A 16 -7.68 -5.29 11.24
C THR A 16 -8.68 -6.15 12.02
N TYR A 17 -8.20 -6.95 12.96
CA TYR A 17 -9.05 -7.81 13.79
C TYR A 17 -9.91 -7.03 14.79
N ALA A 18 -9.45 -5.88 15.26
CA ALA A 18 -10.20 -5.06 16.21
C ALA A 18 -11.37 -4.27 15.58
N ASN A 19 -11.39 -4.05 14.26
CA ASN A 19 -12.38 -3.18 13.61
C ASN A 19 -13.08 -3.87 12.44
N GLN A 20 -14.31 -4.34 12.64
CA GLN A 20 -15.11 -5.11 11.68
C GLN A 20 -15.54 -4.36 10.39
N ASN A 21 -15.23 -3.07 10.22
CA ASN A 21 -15.68 -2.22 9.10
C ASN A 21 -14.57 -1.41 8.40
N ALA A 22 -13.28 -1.72 8.62
CA ALA A 22 -12.22 -1.03 7.90
C ALA A 22 -12.04 -1.59 6.48
N ASN A 23 -11.71 -0.76 5.49
CA ASN A 23 -11.26 -1.24 4.18
C ASN A 23 -9.84 -1.83 4.31
N HIS A 24 -9.74 -3.05 4.85
CA HIS A 24 -8.49 -3.72 5.22
C HIS A 24 -7.46 -3.72 4.07
N ALA A 25 -7.94 -3.84 2.83
CA ALA A 25 -7.13 -3.81 1.62
C ALA A 25 -6.27 -2.53 1.47
N LYS A 26 -6.74 -1.38 1.96
CA LYS A 26 -5.98 -0.13 1.89
C LYS A 26 -4.77 -0.13 2.83
N ILE A 27 -4.96 -0.64 4.05
CA ILE A 27 -3.92 -0.69 5.09
C ILE A 27 -2.84 -1.70 4.69
N VAL A 28 -3.24 -2.88 4.22
CA VAL A 28 -2.32 -3.92 3.75
C VAL A 28 -1.52 -3.44 2.53
N MET A 29 -2.16 -2.73 1.60
CA MET A 29 -1.47 -2.19 0.42
C MET A 29 -0.44 -1.11 0.80
N ALA A 30 -0.77 -0.25 1.77
CA ALA A 30 0.17 0.75 2.27
C ALA A 30 1.41 0.10 2.90
N VAL A 31 1.24 -0.95 3.70
CA VAL A 31 2.35 -1.70 4.31
C VAL A 31 3.20 -2.39 3.24
N ALA A 32 2.59 -2.96 2.20
CA ALA A 32 3.30 -3.57 1.09
C ALA A 32 4.17 -2.56 0.32
N ILE A 33 3.65 -1.34 0.09
CA ILE A 33 4.40 -0.26 -0.55
C ILE A 33 5.59 0.15 0.31
N ILE A 34 5.39 0.33 1.62
CA ILE A 34 6.45 0.72 2.56
C ILE A 34 7.56 -0.35 2.60
N ALA A 35 7.19 -1.64 2.58
CA ALA A 35 8.15 -2.74 2.58
C ALA A 35 9.02 -2.77 1.30
N ILE A 36 8.42 -2.53 0.14
CA ILE A 36 9.16 -2.49 -1.14
C ILE A 36 10.00 -1.22 -1.25
N ALA A 37 9.45 -0.06 -0.86
CA ALA A 37 10.16 1.20 -0.86
C ALA A 37 11.46 1.11 -0.04
N ARG A 38 11.42 0.46 1.12
CA ARG A 38 12.61 0.24 1.96
C ARG A 38 13.70 -0.56 1.25
N LYS A 39 13.32 -1.53 0.41
CA LYS A 39 14.24 -2.36 -0.39
C LYS A 39 14.80 -1.61 -1.59
N VAL A 40 14.04 -0.68 -2.15
CA VAL A 40 14.45 0.20 -3.24
C VAL A 40 15.40 1.31 -2.76
N ILE A 41 15.18 1.88 -1.56
CA ILE A 41 16.05 2.93 -0.98
C ILE A 41 17.46 2.41 -0.67
N ILE A 42 17.57 1.15 -0.22
CA ILE A 42 18.87 0.51 0.09
C ILE A 42 19.65 0.18 -1.19
N LEU A 43 19.00 0.25 -2.34
CA LEU A 43 19.61 -0.11 -3.60
C LEU A 43 20.60 0.98 -4.06
N ASP A 44 21.85 0.58 -4.24
CA ASP A 44 22.94 1.45 -4.65
C ASP A 44 22.97 1.60 -6.19
N VAL A 45 22.37 2.69 -6.66
CA VAL A 45 22.27 3.05 -8.08
C VAL A 45 23.61 3.16 -8.81
N GLU A 46 24.73 3.36 -8.11
CA GLU A 46 26.05 3.45 -8.74
C GLU A 46 26.65 2.07 -9.08
N LYS A 47 26.19 0.99 -8.44
CA LYS A 47 26.66 -0.38 -8.70
C LYS A 47 25.79 -1.16 -9.67
N HIS A 48 24.64 -0.62 -10.06
CA HIS A 48 23.66 -1.32 -10.86
C HIS A 48 23.65 -0.82 -12.30
N SER A 49 23.54 -1.75 -13.25
CA SER A 49 23.44 -1.41 -14.67
C SER A 49 22.20 -0.57 -14.94
N GLY A 50 22.25 0.33 -15.93
CA GLY A 50 21.11 1.19 -16.28
C GLY A 50 19.81 0.42 -16.58
N GLN A 51 19.92 -0.85 -17.01
CA GLN A 51 18.78 -1.75 -17.21
C GLN A 51 18.10 -2.14 -15.89
N SER A 52 18.87 -2.40 -14.82
CA SER A 52 18.30 -2.66 -13.49
C SER A 52 17.53 -1.45 -12.98
N LEU A 53 18.06 -0.24 -13.21
CA LEU A 53 17.42 1.02 -12.81
C LEU A 53 16.06 1.24 -13.50
N MET A 54 15.97 0.91 -14.79
CA MET A 54 14.69 0.90 -15.51
C MET A 54 13.71 -0.13 -14.96
N GLY A 55 14.18 -1.32 -14.59
CA GLY A 55 13.37 -2.35 -13.93
C GLY A 55 12.74 -1.84 -12.63
N ILE A 56 13.51 -1.13 -11.80
CA ILE A 56 13.01 -0.57 -10.53
C ILE A 56 12.00 0.56 -10.78
N ALA A 57 12.26 1.44 -11.74
CA ALA A 57 11.31 2.47 -12.13
C ALA A 57 9.95 1.86 -12.54
N SER A 58 9.98 0.75 -13.29
CA SER A 58 8.76 0.04 -13.68
C SER A 58 8.01 -0.58 -12.48
N ILE A 59 8.73 -1.14 -11.51
CA ILE A 59 8.16 -1.70 -10.27
C ILE A 59 7.49 -0.61 -9.44
N ILE A 60 8.14 0.55 -9.28
CA ILE A 60 7.57 1.70 -8.56
C ILE A 60 6.28 2.16 -9.24
N LEU A 61 6.30 2.32 -10.57
CA LEU A 61 5.12 2.74 -11.33
C LEU A 61 3.95 1.73 -11.22
N ALA A 62 4.24 0.44 -11.31
CA ALA A 62 3.23 -0.60 -11.15
C ALA A 62 2.58 -0.59 -9.75
N LEU A 63 3.37 -0.38 -8.70
CA LEU A 63 2.86 -0.27 -7.33
C LEU A 63 2.04 0.99 -7.09
N SER A 64 2.49 2.14 -7.61
CA SER A 64 1.73 3.40 -7.55
C SER A 64 0.39 3.29 -8.27
N LEU A 65 0.37 2.68 -9.46
CA LEU A 65 -0.87 2.43 -10.20
C LEU A 65 -1.79 1.44 -9.48
N GLY A 66 -1.24 0.35 -8.93
CA GLY A 66 -1.99 -0.62 -8.13
C GLY A 66 -2.66 0.01 -6.91
N TYR A 67 -1.94 0.88 -6.19
CA TYR A 67 -2.51 1.65 -5.08
C TYR A 67 -3.63 2.58 -5.54
N TYR A 68 -3.41 3.31 -6.64
CA TYR A 68 -4.39 4.23 -7.19
C TYR A 68 -5.69 3.52 -7.59
N MET A 69 -5.60 2.34 -8.21
CA MET A 69 -6.78 1.54 -8.58
C MET A 69 -7.57 1.06 -7.37
N ILE A 70 -6.89 0.62 -6.30
CA ILE A 70 -7.54 0.19 -5.06
C ILE A 70 -8.19 1.38 -4.35
N GLN A 71 -7.57 2.56 -4.41
CA GLN A 71 -8.11 3.79 -3.85
C GLN A 71 -9.31 4.32 -4.65
N ARG A 72 -9.35 4.08 -5.96
CA ARG A 72 -10.41 4.56 -6.86
C ARG A 72 -11.68 3.73 -6.83
N LYS A 73 -11.75 2.58 -6.14
CA LYS A 73 -13.06 1.96 -5.87
C LYS A 73 -13.91 2.97 -5.07
N PRO A 74 -14.94 3.59 -5.68
CA PRO A 74 -15.84 4.44 -4.93
C PRO A 74 -16.52 3.51 -3.96
N GLY A 75 -16.50 3.84 -2.66
CA GLY A 75 -17.53 3.33 -1.78
C GLY A 75 -18.85 3.60 -2.49
N ALA A 76 -19.65 2.56 -2.69
CA ALA A 76 -20.97 2.67 -3.27
C ALA A 76 -21.64 3.91 -2.69
N LYS A 77 -22.02 4.83 -3.58
CA LYS A 77 -22.74 6.05 -3.30
C LYS A 77 -23.87 5.73 -2.32
N LYS A 78 -23.70 6.04 -1.03
CA LYS A 78 -24.82 6.01 -0.09
C LYS A 78 -25.47 7.38 -0.16
N PHE A 79 -26.51 7.41 -0.97
CA PHE A 79 -27.54 8.44 -0.97
C PHE A 79 -28.00 8.66 0.48
N ILE A 80 -27.76 9.85 1.00
CA ILE A 80 -28.44 10.41 2.16
C ILE A 80 -28.88 11.81 1.73
N GLU A 81 -30.11 12.15 2.11
CA GLU A 81 -30.85 13.41 1.89
C GLU A 81 -31.72 13.51 0.63
N THR A 82 -32.94 12.97 0.71
CA THR A 82 -34.28 13.59 0.49
C THR A 82 -35.29 12.41 0.50
N ASP A 83 -36.39 12.34 1.26
CA ASP A 83 -37.26 13.34 1.89
C ASP A 83 -37.85 12.73 3.18
N GLU A 84 -37.72 13.42 4.31
CA GLU A 84 -38.83 13.50 5.26
C GLU A 84 -39.63 14.75 4.89
N GLY A 85 -40.91 14.53 4.59
CA GLY A 85 -41.92 15.55 4.29
C GLY A 85 -43.28 14.89 4.20
#